data_AF-A0A1R0KZ78-F1
#
_entry.id   AF-A0A1R0KZ78-F1
#
_cell.length_a   1.000
_cell.length_b   1.000
_cell.length_c   1.000
_cell.angle_alpha   90.00
_cell.angle_beta   90.00
_cell.angle_gamma   90.00
#
_symmetry.space_group_name_H-M   'P 1'
#
loop_
_entity.id
_entity.type
_entity.pdbx_description
1 polymer ?
#
loop_
_entity_poly.entity_id
_entity_poly.type
_entity_poly.pdbx_seq_one_letter_code
_entity_poly.pdbx_strand_id
1 'polypeptide(L)' 'MPVRPDSPPYGDDVALALKVLAAQGLEKQAARAALNSMARERGVSLTRCAALVVAAVNGRVN' A
#
# COMPACT_ATOMS: atom_id res chain seq x y z
N MET A 1 -20.72 -2.83 17.67
CA MET A 1 -20.17 -1.57 17.11
C MET A 1 -19.24 -1.96 15.97
N PRO A 2 -19.38 -1.43 14.74
CA PRO A 2 -18.43 -1.75 13.68
C PRO A 2 -17.12 -1.02 14.00
N VAL A 3 -16.08 -1.80 14.28
CA VAL A 3 -14.71 -1.29 14.39
C VAL A 3 -14.38 -0.60 13.07
N ARG A 4 -14.38 0.74 13.08
CA ARG A 4 -13.75 1.53 12.02
C ARG A 4 -12.35 0.95 11.87
N PRO A 5 -11.92 0.50 10.67
CA PRO A 5 -10.51 0.25 10.46
C PRO A 5 -9.84 1.60 10.73
N ASP A 6 -9.08 1.64 11.82
CA ASP A 6 -8.15 2.71 12.14
C ASP A 6 -7.19 2.75 10.96
N SER A 7 -7.53 3.55 9.94
CA SER A 7 -6.63 3.79 8.82
C SER A 7 -5.40 4.41 9.45
N PRO A 8 -4.23 3.74 9.40
CA PRO A 8 -2.99 4.34 9.85
C PRO A 8 -2.86 5.74 9.24
N PRO A 9 -2.26 6.71 9.96
CA PRO A 9 -2.07 8.04 9.42
C PRO A 9 -1.44 7.90 8.03
N TYR A 10 -2.07 8.51 7.04
CA TYR A 10 -1.91 8.42 5.57
C TYR A 10 -0.49 8.15 5.00
N GLY A 11 0.57 8.35 5.76
CA GLY A 11 1.95 8.01 5.44
C GLY A 11 2.41 6.61 5.88
N ASP A 12 1.80 5.98 6.88
CA ASP A 12 2.29 4.74 7.47
C ASP A 12 2.09 3.54 6.53
N ASP A 13 0.91 3.39 5.90
CA ASP A 13 0.66 2.32 4.91
C ASP A 13 1.55 2.44 3.68
N VAL A 14 1.76 3.67 3.19
CA VAL A 14 2.62 3.92 2.04
C VAL A 14 4.09 3.65 2.41
N ALA A 15 4.53 4.09 3.59
CA ALA A 15 5.87 3.82 4.08
C ALA A 15 6.09 2.31 4.33
N LEU A 16 5.09 1.61 4.85
CA LEU A 16 5.11 0.17 5.09
C LEU A 16 5.14 -0.60 3.77
N ALA A 17 4.29 -0.24 2.81
CA ALA A 17 4.30 -0.82 1.46
C ALA A 17 5.67 -0.65 0.80
N LEU A 18 6.25 0.55 0.88
CA LEU A 18 7.59 0.83 0.36
C LEU A 18 8.68 0.03 1.09
N LYS A 19 8.57 -0.16 2.41
CA LYS A 19 9.51 -1.02 3.17
C LYS A 19 9.39 -2.49 2.76
N VAL A 20 8.18 -3.00 2.56
CA VAL A 20 7.92 -4.37 2.10
C VAL A 20 8.44 -4.59 0.68
N LEU A 21 8.26 -3.61 -0.21
CA LEU A 21 8.83 -3.65 -1.57
C LEU A 21 10.37 -3.58 -1.53
N ALA A 22 10.94 -2.71 -0.69
CA ALA A 22 12.38 -2.62 -0.48
C ALA A 22 12.98 -3.91 0.09
N ALA A 23 12.28 -4.59 1.01
CA ALA A 23 12.67 -5.90 1.53
C ALA A 23 12.68 -7.00 0.45
N GLN A 24 11.93 -6.82 -0.65
CA GLN A 24 11.95 -7.69 -1.83
C GLN A 24 13.00 -7.27 -2.88
N GLY A 25 13.87 -6.31 -2.57
CA GLY A 25 14.92 -5.84 -3.46
C GLY A 25 14.48 -4.78 -4.48
N LEU A 26 13.26 -4.23 -4.37
CA LEU A 26 12.82 -3.13 -5.22
C LEU A 26 13.31 -1.80 -4.69
N GLU A 27 13.97 -1.02 -5.54
CA GLU A 27 14.33 0.36 -5.21
C GLU A 27 13.10 1.19 -4.85
N LYS A 28 13.23 2.04 -3.83
CA LYS A 28 12.14 2.84 -3.26
C LYS A 28 11.42 3.69 -4.33
N GLN A 29 12.15 4.15 -5.35
CA GLN A 29 11.59 4.88 -6.49
C GLN A 29 10.78 3.99 -7.43
N ALA A 30 11.29 2.79 -7.78
CA ALA A 30 10.58 1.82 -8.60
C ALA A 30 9.30 1.33 -7.92
N ALA A 31 9.36 1.07 -6.61
CA ALA A 31 8.21 0.71 -5.79
C ALA A 31 7.13 1.80 -5.79
N ARG A 32 7.53 3.07 -5.68
CA ARG A 32 6.61 4.22 -5.71
C ARG A 32 6.01 4.44 -7.11
N ALA A 33 6.80 4.25 -8.16
CA ALA A 33 6.33 4.34 -9.55
C ALA A 33 5.30 3.24 -9.85
N ALA A 34 5.57 1.99 -9.43
CA ALA A 34 4.63 0.88 -9.58
C ALA A 34 3.32 1.13 -8.82
N LEU A 35 3.39 1.62 -7.58
CA LEU A 35 2.21 2.02 -6.81
C LEU A 35 1.40 3.13 -7.49
N ASN A 36 2.08 4.11 -8.09
CA ASN A 36 1.43 5.21 -8.78
C ASN A 36 0.73 4.74 -10.07
N SER A 37 1.40 3.89 -10.88
CA SER A 37 0.77 3.26 -12.04
C SER A 37 -0.44 2.42 -11.65
N MET A 38 -0.32 1.56 -10.63
CA MET A 38 -1.46 0.72 -10.17
C MET A 38 -2.62 1.55 -9.64
N ALA A 39 -2.34 2.63 -8.91
CA ALA A 39 -3.35 3.56 -8.41
C ALA A 39 -4.09 4.23 -9.58
N ARG A 40 -3.34 4.67 -10.58
CA ARG A 40 -3.86 5.36 -11.76
C ARG A 40 -4.67 4.43 -12.66
N GLU A 41 -4.22 3.19 -12.88
CA GLU A 41 -4.95 2.17 -13.64
C GLU A 41 -6.27 1.77 -12.98
N ARG A 42 -6.28 1.70 -11.64
CA ARG A 42 -7.48 1.35 -10.87
C ARG A 42 -8.38 2.56 -10.54
N GLY A 43 -7.97 3.77 -10.92
CA GLY A 43 -8.68 5.00 -10.56
C GLY A 43 -8.79 5.23 -9.05
N VAL A 44 -7.86 4.69 -8.26
CA VAL A 44 -7.83 4.83 -6.80
C VAL A 44 -6.69 5.74 -6.35
N SER A 45 -6.79 6.28 -5.14
CA SER A 45 -5.70 7.03 -4.53
C SER A 45 -4.50 6.12 -4.22
N LEU A 46 -3.29 6.69 -4.27
CA LEU A 46 -2.03 5.98 -3.96
C LEU A 46 -2.10 5.26 -2.60
N THR A 47 -2.75 5.89 -1.62
CA THR A 47 -2.95 5.36 -0.27
C THR A 47 -3.85 4.14 -0.25
N ARG A 48 -4.96 4.16 -1.00
CA ARG A 48 -5.85 2.99 -1.11
C ARG A 48 -5.13 1.85 -1.82
N CYS A 49 -4.29 2.15 -2.80
CA CYS A 49 -3.48 1.15 -3.48
C CYS A 49 -2.41 0.55 -2.54
N ALA A 50 -1.73 1.38 -1.75
CA ALA A 50 -0.76 0.92 -0.75
C ALA A 50 -1.41 0.04 0.33
N ALA A 51 -2.58 0.46 0.85
CA ALA A 51 -3.34 -0.33 1.82
C ALA A 51 -3.77 -1.70 1.26
N LEU A 52 -4.16 -1.78 -0.03
CA LEU A 52 -4.48 -3.05 -0.69
C LEU A 52 -3.25 -3.96 -0.83
N VAL A 53 -2.09 -3.39 -1.16
CA VAL A 53 -0.82 -4.14 -1.25
C VAL A 53 -0.40 -4.66 0.13
N VAL A 54 -0.48 -3.83 1.17
CA VAL A 54 -0.21 -4.22 2.55
C VAL A 54 -1.18 -5.31 3.00
N ALA A 55 -2.48 -5.17 2.74
CA ALA A 55 -3.49 -6.17 3.09
C ALA A 55 -3.23 -7.51 2.39
N ALA A 56 -2.85 -7.48 1.10
CA ALA A 56 -2.49 -8.68 0.34
C ALA A 56 -1.24 -9.38 0.91
N VAL A 57 -0.21 -8.63 1.31
CA VAL A 57 1.00 -9.19 1.93
C VAL A 57 0.74 -9.72 3.34
N ASN A 58 -0.10 -9.03 4.13
CA ASN A 58 -0.47 -9.47 5.47
C ASN A 58 -1.47 -10.65 5.47
N GLY A 59 -1.91 -11.11 4.29
CA GLY A 59 -2.90 -12.18 4.20
C GLY A 59 -4.30 -11.79 4.70
N ARG A 60 -4.58 -10.49 4.91
CA ARG A 60 -5.94 -9.99 5.19
C ARG A 60 -6.74 -9.92 3.89
N VAL A 61 -7.05 -11.07 3.33
CA VAL A 61 -8.13 -11.23 2.35
C VAL A 61 -9.27 -11.90 3.10
N ASN A 62 -9.97 -11.12 3.95
CA ASN A 62 -11.24 -11.54 4.55
C ASN A 62 -12.13 -10.33 4.81
#